data_AF-A0A958L8N4-F1
#
_entry.id   AF-A0A958L8N4-F1
#
_cell.length_a   1.000
_cell.length_b   1.000
_cell.length_c   1.000
_cell.angle_alpha   90.00
_cell.angle_beta   90.00
_cell.angle_gamma   90.00
#
_symmetry.space_group_name_H-M   'P 1'
#
loop_
_entity.id
_entity.type
_entity.pdbx_description
1 polymer ?
#
loop_
_entity_poly.entity_id
_entity_poly.type
_entity_poly.pdbx_seq_one_letter_code
_entity_poly.pdbx_strand_id
1 'polypeptide(L)' 'MNKLLHQLQKNPFILAPMAGITDVAFRSFMKQMGASIVISELVSATGLKF' A
#
# COMPACT_ATOMS: atom_id res chain seq x y z
N MET A 1 -6.34 -4.51 14.54
CA MET A 1 -6.49 -5.61 13.57
C MET A 1 -7.70 -5.46 12.63
N ASN A 2 -8.86 -4.99 13.11
CA ASN A 2 -10.14 -5.16 12.39
C ASN A 2 -10.35 -4.25 11.15
N LYS A 3 -9.67 -3.10 11.07
CA LYS A 3 -9.91 -2.11 10.01
C LYS A 3 -9.46 -2.56 8.62
N LEU A 4 -8.32 -3.24 8.51
CA LEU A 4 -7.79 -3.73 7.22
C LEU A 4 -8.63 -4.89 6.68
N LEU A 5 -8.97 -5.85 7.55
CA LEU A 5 -9.85 -6.97 7.20
C LEU A 5 -11.20 -6.47 6.69
N HIS A 6 -11.77 -5.44 7.33
CA HIS A 6 -13.02 -4.83 6.88
C HIS A 6 -12.89 -4.13 5.51
N GLN A 7 -11.73 -3.56 5.16
CA GLN A 7 -11.50 -3.00 3.82
C GLN A 7 -11.43 -4.09 2.75
N LEU A 8 -10.80 -5.24 3.06
CA LEU A 8 -10.73 -6.38 2.14
C LEU A 8 -12.11 -6.99 1.85
N GLN A 9 -13.03 -6.96 2.81
CA GLN A 9 -14.42 -7.38 2.59
C GLN A 9 -15.16 -6.48 1.59
N LYS A 10 -14.81 -5.19 1.52
CA LYS A 10 -15.42 -4.25 0.55
C LYS A 10 -14.83 -4.40 -0.84
N ASN A 11 -13.53 -4.65 -0.92
CA ASN A 11 -12.82 -4.90 -2.17
C ASN A 11 -11.57 -5.76 -1.90
N PRO A 12 -11.41 -6.93 -2.54
CA PRO A 12 -10.27 -7.81 -2.31
C PRO A 12 -8.97 -7.33 -3.01
N PHE A 13 -9.03 -6.32 -3.88
CA PHE A 13 -7.87 -5.87 -4.63
C PHE A 13 -6.95 -4.97 -3.80
N ILE A 14 -5.70 -5.39 -3.70
CA ILE A 14 -4.63 -4.74 -2.96
C ILE A 14 -3.45 -4.43 -3.86
N LEU A 15 -2.84 -3.26 -3.65
CA LEU A 15 -1.63 -2.88 -4.37
C LEU A 15 -0.41 -3.49 -3.67
N ALA A 16 0.29 -4.38 -4.37
CA ALA A 16 1.53 -5.00 -3.90
C ALA A 16 2.68 -3.99 -3.82
N PRO A 17 3.64 -4.17 -2.90
CA PRO A 17 4.82 -3.32 -2.82
C PRO A 17 5.73 -3.56 -4.04
N MET A 18 6.17 -2.48 -4.68
CA MET A 18 7.09 -2.52 -5.83
C MET A 18 8.08 -1.35 -5.73
N ALA A 19 9.36 -1.65 -5.57
CA ALA A 19 10.42 -0.65 -5.46
C ALA A 19 10.51 0.21 -6.74
N GLY A 20 10.64 1.52 -6.58
CA GLY A 20 10.64 2.52 -7.65
C GLY A 20 9.28 2.78 -8.31
N ILE A 21 8.21 2.06 -7.91
CA ILE A 21 6.87 2.21 -8.51
C ILE A 21 5.84 2.66 -7.48
N THR A 22 5.79 2.00 -6.31
CA THR A 22 4.78 2.29 -5.28
C THR A 22 5.16 3.49 -4.41
N ASP A 23 5.44 4.63 -5.02
CA ASP A 23 5.71 5.91 -4.36
C ASP A 23 4.41 6.57 -3.84
N VAL A 24 4.49 7.79 -3.30
CA VAL A 24 3.31 8.49 -2.77
C VAL A 24 2.29 8.81 -3.86
N ALA A 25 2.74 9.26 -5.04
CA ALA A 25 1.86 9.66 -6.12
C ALA A 25 1.09 8.46 -6.67
N PHE A 26 1.79 7.35 -6.96
CA PHE A 26 1.18 6.13 -7.47
C PHE A 26 0.19 5.51 -6.48
N ARG A 27 0.53 5.45 -5.19
CA ARG A 27 -0.40 4.94 -4.16
C ARG A 27 -1.64 5.80 -4.01
N SER A 28 -1.50 7.12 -4.11
CA SER A 28 -2.63 8.05 -4.05
C SER A 28 -3.56 7.86 -5.25
N PHE A 29 -2.99 7.72 -6.45
CA PHE A 29 -3.73 7.41 -7.66
C PHE A 29 -4.45 6.06 -7.56
N MET A 30 -3.75 4.99 -7.16
CA MET A 30 -4.35 3.66 -7.01
C MET A 30 -5.44 3.61 -5.94
N LYS A 31 -5.34 4.44 -4.89
CA LYS A 31 -6.41 4.58 -3.90
C LYS A 31 -7.66 5.20 -4.50
N GLN A 32 -7.52 6.19 -5.38
CA GLN A 32 -8.63 6.78 -6.13
C GLN A 32 -9.23 5.82 -7.16
N MET A 33 -8.41 4.93 -7.74
CA MET A 33 -8.87 3.85 -8.63
C MET A 33 -9.61 2.71 -7.90
N GLY A 34 -9.74 2.78 -6.57
CA GLY A 34 -10.54 1.86 -5.79
C GLY A 34 -9.78 0.77 -5.06
N ALA A 35 -8.44 0.77 -5.03
CA ALA A 35 -7.67 -0.19 -4.24
C ALA A 35 -8.07 -0.14 -2.76
N SER A 36 -8.36 -1.31 -2.16
CA SER A 36 -8.79 -1.35 -0.75
C SER A 36 -7.65 -1.01 0.18
N ILE A 37 -6.47 -1.55 -0.10
CA ILE A 37 -5.23 -1.32 0.63
C ILE A 37 -4.13 -1.00 -0.38
N VAL A 38 -3.31 0.00 -0.05
CA VAL A 38 -2.09 0.34 -0.77
C VAL A 38 -0.89 0.19 0.17
N ILE A 39 0.21 -0.32 -0.36
CA ILE A 39 1.43 -0.61 0.40
C ILE A 39 2.55 0.23 -0.20
N SER A 40 3.44 0.75 0.65
CA SER A 40 4.64 1.46 0.21
C SER A 40 5.63 0.51 -0.46
N GLU A 41 6.70 1.09 -1.00
CA GLU A 41 7.91 0.33 -1.30
C GLU A 41 8.44 -0.41 -0.06
N LEU A 42 9.25 -1.43 -0.29
CA LEU A 42 9.97 -2.10 0.80
C LEU A 42 11.07 -1.18 1.31
N VAL A 43 11.02 -0.84 2.59
CA VAL A 43 11.99 0.05 3.24
C VAL A 43 12.95 -0.76 4.11
N SER A 44 14.25 -0.56 3.94
CA SER A 44 15.28 -1.20 4.77
C SER A 44 15.19 -0.69 6.20
N ALA A 45 14.98 -1.60 7.16
CA ALA A 45 15.01 -1.26 8.58
C ALA A 45 16.36 -0.68 9.01
N THR A 46 17.46 -1.18 8.45
CA THR A 46 18.81 -0.64 8.69
C THR A 46 18.95 0.78 8.13
N GLY A 47 18.44 1.03 6.92
CA GLY A 47 18.49 2.36 6.29
C GLY A 47 17.58 3.39 6.97
N LEU A 48 16.56 2.95 7.71
CA LEU A 48 15.68 3.80 8.53
C LEU A 48 16.26 4.13 9.91
N LYS A 49 17.20 3.31 10.40
CA LYS A 49 17.75 3.41 11.76
C LYS A 49 18.86 4.46 11.89
N PHE A 50 19.55 4.76 10.79
CA PHE A 50 20.68 5.70 10.72
C PHE A 50 20.30 6.91 9.89
#